data_AF-A0AA38X4V1-F1
#
_entry.id   AF-A0AA38X4V1-F1
#
_cell.length_a   1.000
_cell.length_b   1.000
_cell.length_c   1.000
_cell.angle_alpha   90.00
_cell.angle_beta   90.00
_cell.angle_gamma   90.00
#
_symmetry.space_group_name_H-M   'P 1'
#
loop_
_entity.id
_entity.type
_entity.pdbx_description
1 polymer ?
#
loop_
_entity_poly.entity_id
_entity_poly.type
_entity_poly.pdbx_seq_one_letter_code
_entity_poly.pdbx_strand_id
1 'polypeptide(L)'
;MAEAGTNAASIVAAHPLVEARTVSSLDQAATEEAQQRDDTATRAFSGVPIKTSDGQCLFVDPLSGDFRSNLTPIQVAACDGSAGQTWDVITAGKHNNIAGRALVVSGLTQACFNFDPRRAAGNQVLLFSCGGRADGGGAVTDSQLFPFSGGDGPLALTPDNAAGSCLTVKGAVIDIAACNSADPNQSFTFGDSTSGAPAPATSAAVTSAPATVVQAPAPSSTPAATPSDTACGGASFVTVTVTATSSVSASSAPAATTPATASSPATPATPANPSVVSVSRAGGVLNPSDAAESNPRDNTATRAFTGVAIKSSSGQCLFIDPTAGDFRENLIPIVLQPCDGSTNQQWDFITSGVHNDQPNSSLIVSSLTQGCLNFDPRRAAGDTVIMFSCGGRADGGGLVTNSQLFTFAGGETSLQLQPENGNGQVCLAANAEGRLDQAACSDDPSQIFTIA
;
A
#
# COMPACT_ATOMS: atom_id res chain seq x y z
N MET A 1 29.37 1.14 62.22
CA MET A 1 28.65 2.27 61.61
C MET A 1 28.84 2.13 60.11
N ALA A 2 27.80 1.67 59.41
CA ALA A 2 27.81 1.47 57.97
C ALA A 2 26.93 2.58 57.36
N GLU A 3 27.53 3.47 56.56
CA GLU A 3 26.77 4.42 55.74
C GLU A 3 26.35 3.72 54.45
N ALA A 4 25.04 3.61 54.26
CA ALA A 4 24.42 3.11 53.06
C ALA A 4 24.32 4.25 52.03
N GLY A 5 24.88 4.03 50.84
CA GLY A 5 24.77 4.92 49.70
C GLY A 5 23.34 4.98 49.15
N THR A 6 22.95 6.16 48.67
CA THR A 6 21.70 6.36 47.93
C THR A 6 22.04 6.55 46.45
N ASN A 7 21.90 5.47 45.67
CA ASN A 7 21.83 5.55 44.21
C ASN A 7 20.45 6.07 43.84
N ALA A 8 20.37 7.29 43.30
CA ALA A 8 19.16 7.80 42.68
C ALA A 8 18.97 7.10 41.33
N ALA A 9 18.05 6.15 41.27
CA ALA A 9 17.57 5.59 40.01
C ALA A 9 16.72 6.64 39.30
N SER A 10 17.20 7.13 38.15
CA SER A 10 16.42 7.96 37.25
C SER A 10 15.36 7.06 36.58
N ILE A 11 14.10 7.27 36.95
CA ILE A 11 12.96 6.66 36.27
C ILE A 11 12.79 7.43 34.96
N VAL A 12 13.25 6.86 33.85
CA VAL A 12 12.85 7.29 32.51
C VAL A 12 11.34 7.08 32.42
N ALA A 13 10.57 8.17 32.48
CA ALA A 13 9.15 8.13 32.23
C ALA A 13 8.93 7.66 30.79
N ALA A 14 8.41 6.45 30.60
CA ALA A 14 7.98 5.99 29.31
C ALA A 14 6.88 6.94 28.81
N HIS A 15 7.11 7.58 27.66
CA HIS A 15 6.10 8.39 27.00
C HIS A 15 4.86 7.52 26.74
N PRO A 16 3.64 8.03 27.01
CA PRO A 16 2.45 7.34 26.56
C PRO A 16 2.49 7.32 25.03
N LEU A 17 2.79 6.14 24.46
CA LEU A 17 2.56 5.85 23.06
C LEU A 17 1.09 6.13 22.78
N VAL A 18 0.81 7.14 21.96
CA VAL A 18 -0.57 7.59 21.77
C VAL A 18 -1.29 6.69 20.78
N GLU A 19 -0.56 6.11 19.83
CA GLU A 19 -1.00 4.95 19.07
C GLU A 19 -0.23 3.68 19.45
N ALA A 20 -0.97 2.57 19.53
CA ALA A 20 -0.41 1.28 19.88
C ALA A 20 0.59 0.83 18.79
N ARG A 21 1.66 0.17 19.23
CA ARG A 21 2.56 -0.54 18.30
C ARG A 21 1.76 -1.57 17.53
N THR A 22 1.82 -1.46 16.21
CA THR A 22 1.14 -2.36 15.27
C THR A 22 1.94 -3.65 15.12
N VAL A 23 3.27 -3.58 15.22
CA VAL A 23 4.17 -4.74 15.18
C VAL A 23 5.02 -4.84 16.44
N SER A 24 5.40 -6.07 16.83
CA SER A 24 6.29 -6.30 17.97
C SER A 24 7.77 -6.13 17.61
N SER A 25 8.11 -6.24 16.32
CA SER A 25 9.45 -6.04 15.76
C SER A 25 9.36 -5.71 14.27
N LEU A 26 10.36 -5.00 13.75
CA LEU A 26 10.54 -4.81 12.32
C LEU A 26 11.18 -6.05 11.68
N ASP A 27 10.86 -6.30 10.42
CA ASP A 27 11.69 -7.09 9.53
C ASP A 27 12.86 -6.21 9.07
N GLN A 28 14.05 -6.52 9.55
CA GLN A 28 15.24 -5.72 9.30
C GLN A 28 15.54 -5.62 7.80
N ALA A 29 15.46 -6.73 7.06
CA ALA A 29 15.80 -6.74 5.64
C ALA A 29 14.79 -5.93 4.82
N ALA A 30 13.50 -6.11 5.11
CA ALA A 30 12.47 -5.33 4.43
C ALA A 30 12.53 -3.84 4.79
N THR A 31 12.91 -3.49 6.03
CA THR A 31 13.10 -2.11 6.45
C THR A 31 14.30 -1.48 5.74
N GLU A 32 15.43 -2.18 5.66
CA GLU A 32 16.63 -1.71 4.95
C GLU A 32 16.39 -1.54 3.44
N GLU A 33 15.63 -2.46 2.84
CA GLU A 33 15.18 -2.33 1.45
C GLU A 33 14.29 -1.11 1.26
N ALA A 34 13.27 -0.95 2.13
CA ALA A 34 12.22 0.04 1.99
C ALA A 34 12.62 1.46 2.38
N GLN A 35 13.50 1.62 3.37
CA GLN A 35 13.83 2.90 3.99
C GLN A 35 15.29 3.30 3.74
N GLN A 36 15.62 3.42 2.46
CA GLN A 36 16.97 3.77 2.05
C GLN A 36 17.23 5.26 2.22
N ARG A 37 18.34 5.58 2.90
CA ARG A 37 18.85 6.94 2.96
C ARG A 37 19.26 7.43 1.56
N ASP A 38 18.80 8.62 1.21
CA ASP A 38 19.28 9.31 0.01
C ASP A 38 20.60 10.03 0.30
N ASP A 39 21.70 9.44 -0.17
CA ASP A 39 23.04 10.00 -0.04
C ASP A 39 23.34 11.12 -1.04
N THR A 40 22.48 11.32 -2.06
CA THR A 40 22.57 12.43 -3.01
C THR A 40 21.82 13.68 -2.54
N ALA A 41 21.17 13.60 -1.38
CA ALA A 41 20.27 14.62 -0.88
C ALA A 41 20.96 15.93 -0.49
N THR A 42 20.42 17.06 -0.96
CA THR A 42 20.69 18.39 -0.43
C THR A 42 19.71 18.70 0.70
N ARG A 43 20.23 18.91 1.91
CA ARG A 43 19.45 19.09 3.15
C ARG A 43 19.45 20.57 3.56
N ALA A 44 18.27 21.16 3.68
CA ALA A 44 18.09 22.49 4.26
C ALA A 44 18.19 22.43 5.79
N PHE A 45 17.62 21.38 6.38
CA PHE A 45 17.75 21.06 7.80
C PHE A 45 18.13 19.58 7.94
N SER A 46 18.91 19.25 8.97
CA SER A 46 19.24 17.86 9.27
C SER A 46 19.19 17.57 10.76
N GLY A 47 18.53 16.47 11.13
CA GLY A 47 18.38 16.01 12.50
C GLY A 47 17.71 17.02 13.44
N VAL A 48 16.80 17.86 12.93
CA VAL A 48 16.11 18.89 13.73
C VAL A 48 14.75 18.40 14.22
N PRO A 49 14.23 18.89 15.37
CA PRO A 49 12.83 18.70 15.72
C PRO A 49 11.92 19.46 14.76
N ILE A 50 10.67 19.00 14.65
CA ILE A 50 9.58 19.80 14.09
C ILE A 50 8.63 20.12 15.23
N LYS A 51 8.47 21.40 15.54
CA LYS A 51 7.64 21.88 16.65
C LYS A 51 6.29 22.37 16.18
N THR A 52 5.26 22.05 16.96
CA THR A 52 3.92 22.63 16.86
C THR A 52 3.89 24.00 17.53
N SER A 53 2.86 24.79 17.28
CA SER A 53 2.71 26.15 17.85
C SER A 53 2.69 26.20 19.38
N ASP A 54 2.26 25.12 20.03
CA ASP A 54 2.22 24.97 21.49
C ASP A 54 3.52 24.39 22.08
N GLY A 55 4.55 24.18 21.24
CA GLY A 55 5.89 23.78 21.67
C GLY A 55 6.08 22.27 21.85
N GLN A 56 5.10 21.46 21.44
CA GLN A 56 5.27 20.00 21.33
C GLN A 56 6.10 19.65 20.07
N CYS A 57 6.63 18.44 20.02
CA CYS A 57 7.42 17.93 18.92
C CYS A 57 6.65 16.84 18.16
N LEU A 58 6.82 16.83 16.84
CA LEU A 58 6.43 15.69 16.02
C LEU A 58 7.39 14.53 16.31
N PHE A 59 6.84 13.34 16.52
CA PHE A 59 7.60 12.12 16.79
C PHE A 59 7.00 10.91 16.07
N VAL A 60 7.81 9.85 15.95
CA VAL A 60 7.36 8.54 15.44
C VAL A 60 7.86 7.39 16.31
N ASP A 61 7.03 6.37 16.47
CA ASP A 61 7.46 5.03 16.93
C ASP A 61 7.61 4.13 15.69
N PRO A 62 8.81 3.61 15.38
CA PRO A 62 9.02 2.80 14.18
C PRO A 62 8.15 1.54 14.14
N LEU A 63 7.68 1.05 15.30
CA LEU A 63 6.83 -0.12 15.44
C LEU A 63 5.33 0.18 15.36
N SER A 64 4.94 1.44 15.20
CA SER A 64 3.53 1.84 15.01
C SER A 64 3.05 1.73 13.55
N GLY A 65 3.97 1.50 12.61
CA GLY A 65 3.63 1.16 11.22
C GLY A 65 3.61 -0.35 10.96
N ASP A 66 3.66 -0.72 9.68
CA ASP A 66 3.86 -2.10 9.25
C ASP A 66 5.28 -2.62 9.57
N PHE A 67 5.54 -3.88 9.25
CA PHE A 67 6.81 -4.57 9.54
C PHE A 67 8.06 -3.94 8.89
N ARG A 68 7.90 -2.99 7.96
CA ARG A 68 8.98 -2.25 7.29
C ARG A 68 8.97 -0.75 7.64
N SER A 69 8.23 -0.39 8.69
CA SER A 69 8.05 0.99 9.17
C SER A 69 7.35 1.92 8.16
N ASN A 70 6.55 1.36 7.25
CA ASN A 70 5.62 2.13 6.44
C ASN A 70 4.29 2.29 7.17
N LEU A 71 3.52 3.30 6.76
CA LEU A 71 2.25 3.63 7.38
C LEU A 71 2.41 3.97 8.87
N THR A 72 3.61 4.41 9.26
CA THR A 72 3.90 4.85 10.62
C THR A 72 3.24 6.20 10.87
N PRO A 73 2.28 6.28 11.81
CA PRO A 73 1.63 7.54 12.14
C PRO A 73 2.62 8.56 12.69
N ILE A 74 2.43 9.82 12.32
CA ILE A 74 3.23 10.92 12.86
C ILE A 74 2.46 11.53 14.03
N GLN A 75 3.06 11.45 15.21
CA GLN A 75 2.41 11.76 16.48
C GLN A 75 2.97 13.05 17.08
N VAL A 76 2.26 13.60 18.07
CA VAL A 76 2.63 14.83 18.79
C VAL A 76 2.87 14.50 20.26
N ALA A 77 4.04 14.87 20.79
CA ALA A 77 4.38 14.68 22.19
C ALA A 77 5.31 15.78 22.71
N ALA A 78 5.57 15.78 24.02
CA ALA A 78 6.60 16.65 24.59
C ALA A 78 7.96 16.40 23.92
N CYS A 79 8.70 17.48 23.64
CA CYS A 79 10.04 17.37 23.08
C CYS A 79 10.99 16.67 24.07
N ASP A 80 11.63 15.60 23.63
CA ASP A 80 12.54 14.76 24.43
C ASP A 80 13.94 14.62 23.80
N GLY A 81 14.12 15.08 22.56
CA GLY A 81 15.38 14.96 21.83
C GLY A 81 15.72 13.54 21.38
N SER A 82 14.76 12.62 21.43
CA SER A 82 14.91 11.25 20.93
C SER A 82 15.10 11.22 19.42
N ALA A 83 15.70 10.15 18.92
CA ALA A 83 15.83 9.94 17.47
C ALA A 83 14.47 9.96 16.75
N GLY A 84 13.39 9.51 17.41
CA GLY A 84 12.04 9.55 16.89
C GLY A 84 11.49 10.96 16.66
N GLN A 85 12.12 11.99 17.23
CA GLN A 85 11.77 13.40 17.04
C GLN A 85 12.71 14.15 16.09
N THR A 86 13.61 13.43 15.42
CA THR A 86 14.56 14.06 14.49
C THR A 86 14.07 13.97 13.05
N TRP A 87 14.24 15.05 12.31
CA TRP A 87 13.75 15.22 10.96
C TRP A 87 14.78 15.89 10.07
N ASP A 88 14.88 15.42 8.84
CA ASP A 88 15.62 16.08 7.77
C ASP A 88 14.64 16.75 6.80
N VAL A 89 15.02 17.92 6.28
CA VAL A 89 14.26 18.62 5.24
C VAL A 89 15.12 18.65 3.97
N ILE A 90 14.75 17.84 2.99
CA ILE A 90 15.52 17.60 1.76
C ILE A 90 14.92 18.39 0.60
N THR A 91 15.72 19.28 0.01
CA THR A 91 15.28 20.19 -1.08
C THR A 91 15.71 19.72 -2.48
N ALA A 92 16.60 18.75 -2.56
CA ALA A 92 16.97 18.05 -3.80
C ALA A 92 17.53 16.66 -3.47
N GLY A 93 17.41 15.69 -4.37
CA GLY A 93 17.96 14.33 -4.22
C GLY A 93 17.31 13.33 -5.19
N LYS A 94 17.60 12.04 -5.04
CA LYS A 94 17.00 10.93 -5.80
C LYS A 94 15.47 10.99 -5.80
N HIS A 95 14.87 11.33 -4.66
CA HIS A 95 13.41 11.36 -4.48
C HIS A 95 12.82 12.78 -4.47
N ASN A 96 13.63 13.83 -4.74
CA ASN A 96 13.15 15.19 -4.95
C ASN A 96 13.94 15.89 -6.06
N ASN A 97 13.32 16.05 -7.23
CA ASN A 97 13.87 16.76 -8.38
C ASN A 97 13.08 18.03 -8.73
N ILE A 98 12.20 18.49 -7.82
CA ILE A 98 11.31 19.62 -8.07
C ILE A 98 11.78 20.84 -7.26
N ALA A 99 12.18 21.90 -7.97
CA ALA A 99 12.64 23.13 -7.33
C ALA A 99 11.53 23.78 -6.49
N GLY A 100 11.89 24.32 -5.33
CA GLY A 100 10.94 24.93 -4.39
C GLY A 100 10.04 23.94 -3.67
N ARG A 101 10.40 22.64 -3.67
CA ARG A 101 9.78 21.59 -2.89
C ARG A 101 10.75 20.97 -1.91
N ALA A 102 10.20 20.42 -0.84
CA ALA A 102 10.94 19.63 0.13
C ALA A 102 10.26 18.28 0.40
N LEU A 103 11.08 17.27 0.68
CA LEU A 103 10.68 16.09 1.45
C LEU A 103 10.98 16.36 2.92
N VAL A 104 10.09 15.92 3.80
CA VAL A 104 10.32 15.85 5.24
C VAL A 104 10.55 14.39 5.60
N VAL A 105 11.74 14.06 6.11
CA VAL A 105 12.21 12.68 6.28
C VAL A 105 12.52 12.41 7.74
N SER A 106 12.06 11.27 8.27
CA SER A 106 12.40 10.85 9.62
C SER A 106 13.88 10.53 9.73
N GLY A 107 14.57 11.14 10.69
CA GLY A 107 15.95 10.79 11.02
C GLY A 107 16.07 9.38 11.61
N LEU A 108 15.01 8.85 12.23
CA LEU A 108 14.98 7.51 12.81
C LEU A 108 14.81 6.41 11.75
N THR A 109 13.83 6.57 10.87
CA THR A 109 13.47 5.49 9.93
C THR A 109 13.91 5.73 8.51
N GLN A 110 14.27 6.96 8.11
CA GLN A 110 14.49 7.39 6.71
C GLN A 110 13.23 7.37 5.83
N ALA A 111 12.05 7.17 6.41
CA ALA A 111 10.77 7.28 5.72
C ALA A 111 10.35 8.75 5.56
N CYS A 112 9.60 9.04 4.50
CA CYS A 112 9.13 10.37 4.14
C CYS A 112 7.72 10.64 4.66
N PHE A 113 7.43 11.87 5.05
CA PHE A 113 6.05 12.36 5.16
C PHE A 113 5.30 12.05 3.88
N ASN A 114 4.12 11.46 4.01
CA ASN A 114 3.26 11.13 2.90
C ASN A 114 1.81 11.47 3.24
N PHE A 115 1.16 12.20 2.35
CA PHE A 115 -0.28 12.43 2.39
C PHE A 115 -1.00 11.56 1.36
N ASP A 116 -1.88 10.69 1.83
CA ASP A 116 -2.76 9.88 0.99
C ASP A 116 -4.23 10.27 1.23
N PRO A 117 -4.85 11.07 0.34
CA PRO A 117 -6.24 11.51 0.50
C PRO A 117 -7.24 10.35 0.45
N ARG A 118 -6.81 9.16 0.01
CA ARG A 118 -7.68 7.97 -0.09
C ARG A 118 -7.84 7.24 1.24
N ARG A 119 -7.01 7.52 2.25
CA ARG A 119 -7.11 6.88 3.56
C ARG A 119 -8.19 7.54 4.41
N ALA A 120 -8.68 6.83 5.42
CA ALA A 120 -9.64 7.36 6.36
C ALA A 120 -9.06 8.56 7.13
N ALA A 121 -9.91 9.53 7.48
CA ALA A 121 -9.51 10.67 8.29
C ALA A 121 -8.87 10.21 9.61
N GLY A 122 -7.79 10.88 10.03
CA GLY A 122 -6.95 10.47 11.14
C GLY A 122 -5.83 9.49 10.75
N ASN A 123 -5.80 9.01 9.51
CA ASN A 123 -4.78 8.11 8.99
C ASN A 123 -4.33 8.49 7.56
N GLN A 124 -4.48 9.77 7.20
CA GLN A 124 -4.15 10.28 5.87
C GLN A 124 -2.71 10.79 5.78
N VAL A 125 -2.12 11.17 6.91
CA VAL A 125 -0.76 11.66 7.03
C VAL A 125 0.05 10.65 7.85
N LEU A 126 1.10 10.12 7.23
CA LEU A 126 1.92 9.04 7.80
C LEU A 126 3.32 9.06 7.20
N LEU A 127 4.23 8.27 7.75
CA LEU A 127 5.49 7.95 7.09
C LEU A 127 5.33 6.82 6.09
N PHE A 128 5.96 7.00 4.94
CA PHE A 128 6.04 5.99 3.91
C PHE A 128 7.41 6.08 3.21
N SER A 129 7.89 4.96 2.68
CA SER A 129 9.10 4.88 1.89
C SER A 129 9.20 6.03 0.90
N CYS A 130 10.32 6.74 0.95
CA CYS A 130 10.57 7.84 0.03
C CYS A 130 10.51 7.35 -1.42
N GLY A 131 9.80 8.08 -2.27
CA GLY A 131 9.48 7.69 -3.64
C GLY A 131 8.11 7.05 -3.83
N GLY A 132 7.29 6.93 -2.77
CA GLY A 132 5.88 6.53 -2.86
C GLY A 132 5.62 5.06 -3.17
N ARG A 133 6.65 4.20 -3.18
CA ARG A 133 6.53 2.74 -3.29
C ARG A 133 6.96 2.09 -1.99
N ALA A 134 6.21 1.08 -1.53
CA ALA A 134 6.40 0.46 -0.22
C ALA A 134 7.77 -0.21 -0.02
N ASP A 135 8.51 -0.45 -1.10
CA ASP A 135 9.83 -1.06 -1.14
C ASP A 135 10.96 -0.03 -1.35
N GLY A 136 10.66 1.28 -1.32
CA GLY A 136 11.66 2.32 -1.55
C GLY A 136 12.19 2.41 -2.98
N GLY A 137 11.69 1.58 -3.91
CA GLY A 137 12.10 1.55 -5.32
C GLY A 137 11.45 2.63 -6.18
N GLY A 138 10.70 3.56 -5.58
CA GLY A 138 9.93 4.57 -6.26
C GLY A 138 10.74 5.75 -6.80
N ALA A 139 10.03 6.70 -7.40
CA ALA A 139 10.56 7.96 -7.91
C ALA A 139 9.81 9.13 -7.25
N VAL A 140 10.11 10.36 -7.63
CA VAL A 140 9.44 11.55 -7.09
C VAL A 140 7.91 11.43 -7.22
N THR A 141 7.19 11.70 -6.14
CA THR A 141 5.72 11.63 -6.06
C THR A 141 5.16 12.88 -5.39
N ASP A 142 4.04 13.39 -5.88
CA ASP A 142 3.37 14.60 -5.34
C ASP A 142 2.78 14.38 -3.94
N SER A 143 2.55 13.12 -3.54
CA SER A 143 2.07 12.76 -2.20
C SER A 143 3.08 13.01 -1.07
N GLN A 144 4.36 13.22 -1.40
CA GLN A 144 5.44 13.41 -0.43
C GLN A 144 6.09 14.79 -0.52
N LEU A 145 5.70 15.62 -1.49
CA LEU A 145 6.31 16.92 -1.73
C LEU A 145 5.50 18.05 -1.07
N PHE A 146 6.24 18.96 -0.44
CA PHE A 146 5.70 20.14 0.23
C PHE A 146 6.38 21.40 -0.33
N PRO A 147 5.64 22.47 -0.66
CA PRO A 147 6.22 23.77 -0.96
C PRO A 147 7.17 24.24 0.13
N PHE A 148 8.38 24.66 -0.26
CA PHE A 148 9.40 25.10 0.67
C PHE A 148 10.25 26.23 0.11
N SER A 149 10.34 27.32 0.89
CA SER A 149 11.03 28.56 0.52
C SER A 149 12.32 28.82 1.33
N GLY A 150 12.73 27.90 2.20
CA GLY A 150 13.99 27.99 2.95
C GLY A 150 13.88 28.46 4.41
N GLY A 151 12.70 28.85 4.89
CA GLY A 151 12.51 29.30 6.28
C GLY A 151 12.42 28.15 7.29
N ASP A 152 12.77 28.43 8.55
CA ASP A 152 12.59 27.53 9.70
C ASP A 152 11.15 27.57 10.26
N GLY A 153 10.40 28.64 10.03
CA GLY A 153 8.99 28.73 10.38
C GLY A 153 8.63 30.03 11.10
N PRO A 154 7.37 30.19 11.57
CA PRO A 154 6.27 29.24 11.41
C PRO A 154 5.87 29.04 9.94
N LEU A 155 5.61 27.79 9.54
CA LEU A 155 5.13 27.44 8.21
C LEU A 155 3.95 26.48 8.26
N ALA A 156 3.07 26.58 7.27
CA ALA A 156 2.05 25.58 7.00
C ALA A 156 2.61 24.57 5.98
N LEU A 157 2.52 23.28 6.30
CA LEU A 157 2.94 22.22 5.41
C LEU A 157 1.74 21.82 4.54
N THR A 158 1.86 22.02 3.23
CA THR A 158 0.80 21.77 2.25
C THR A 158 1.23 20.66 1.30
N PRO A 159 0.58 19.49 1.28
CA PRO A 159 0.95 18.44 0.34
C PRO A 159 0.60 18.83 -1.10
N ASP A 160 1.49 18.59 -2.05
CA ASP A 160 1.31 19.00 -3.46
C ASP A 160 0.08 18.36 -4.11
N ASN A 161 -0.26 17.12 -3.74
CA ASN A 161 -1.42 16.39 -4.26
C ASN A 161 -2.77 16.81 -3.64
N ALA A 162 -2.81 17.84 -2.78
CA ALA A 162 -4.07 18.41 -2.27
C ALA A 162 -3.99 19.92 -2.05
N ALA A 163 -4.18 20.67 -3.13
CA ALA A 163 -4.24 22.13 -3.09
C ALA A 163 -5.31 22.65 -2.11
N GLY A 164 -4.93 23.61 -1.28
CA GLY A 164 -5.81 24.21 -0.27
C GLY A 164 -5.92 23.40 1.03
N SER A 165 -5.22 22.28 1.14
CA SER A 165 -5.15 21.47 2.35
C SER A 165 -3.82 21.67 3.08
N CYS A 166 -3.89 21.73 4.41
CA CYS A 166 -2.75 21.92 5.30
C CYS A 166 -2.71 20.79 6.33
N LEU A 167 -1.50 20.35 6.65
CA LEU A 167 -1.26 19.50 7.82
C LEU A 167 -1.75 20.22 9.08
N THR A 168 -2.43 19.50 9.95
CA THR A 168 -2.95 20.01 11.22
C THR A 168 -2.71 19.02 12.34
N VAL A 169 -2.42 19.51 13.54
CA VAL A 169 -2.52 18.70 14.75
C VAL A 169 -3.98 18.37 15.01
N LYS A 170 -4.30 17.10 15.22
CA LYS A 170 -5.64 16.61 15.54
C LYS A 170 -5.58 15.58 16.65
N GLY A 171 -5.79 16.05 17.88
CA GLY A 171 -5.53 15.24 19.06
C GLY A 171 -4.02 15.06 19.23
N ALA A 172 -3.54 13.83 19.10
CA ALA A 172 -2.13 13.49 19.29
C ALA A 172 -1.43 12.98 18.02
N VAL A 173 -2.09 13.09 16.87
CA VAL A 173 -1.52 12.81 15.55
C VAL A 173 -1.62 14.05 14.68
N ILE A 174 -0.87 14.06 13.59
CA ILE A 174 -1.12 15.01 12.50
C ILE A 174 -2.06 14.40 11.46
N ASP A 175 -2.93 15.23 10.93
CA ASP A 175 -3.91 14.88 9.90
C ASP A 175 -4.02 16.05 8.90
N ILE A 176 -5.03 16.05 8.04
CA ILE A 176 -5.27 17.11 7.07
C ILE A 176 -6.52 17.95 7.42
N ALA A 177 -6.47 19.25 7.14
CA ALA A 177 -7.62 20.16 7.15
C ALA A 177 -7.52 21.21 6.05
N ALA A 178 -8.60 21.98 5.81
CA ALA A 178 -8.52 23.15 4.95
C ALA A 178 -7.53 24.17 5.53
N CYS A 179 -6.69 24.75 4.66
CA CYS A 179 -5.68 25.72 5.07
C CYS A 179 -6.30 26.96 5.72
N ASN A 180 -5.81 27.28 6.91
CA ASN A 180 -6.18 28.46 7.68
C ASN A 180 -4.95 29.00 8.40
N SER A 181 -4.40 30.12 7.91
CA SER A 181 -3.21 30.75 8.49
C SER A 181 -3.41 31.29 9.91
N ALA A 182 -4.65 31.39 10.39
CA ALA A 182 -4.96 31.77 11.77
C ALA A 182 -5.11 30.56 12.69
N ASP A 183 -5.08 29.32 12.18
CA ASP A 183 -5.15 28.10 12.98
C ASP A 183 -3.75 27.73 13.51
N PRO A 184 -3.50 27.85 14.83
CA PRO A 184 -2.20 27.49 15.39
C PRO A 184 -1.85 26.01 15.19
N ASN A 185 -2.85 25.11 15.05
CA ASN A 185 -2.62 23.69 14.83
C ASN A 185 -2.01 23.39 13.44
N GLN A 186 -2.03 24.36 12.52
CA GLN A 186 -1.45 24.25 11.17
C GLN A 186 -0.09 24.94 11.05
N SER A 187 0.50 25.35 12.18
CA SER A 187 1.76 26.09 12.24
C SER A 187 2.88 25.22 12.81
N PHE A 188 3.89 24.93 11.98
CA PHE A 188 5.05 24.13 12.33
C PHE A 188 6.34 24.94 12.25
N THR A 189 7.34 24.58 13.05
CA THR A 189 8.68 25.20 13.03
C THR A 189 9.75 24.11 13.02
N PHE A 190 10.72 24.21 12.11
CA PHE A 190 11.88 23.35 12.02
C PHE A 190 12.98 23.85 12.96
N GLY A 191 13.43 22.98 13.86
CA GLY A 191 14.49 23.28 14.82
C GLY A 191 14.02 24.08 16.05
N ASP A 192 15.02 24.46 16.84
CA ASP A 192 14.87 25.36 17.99
C ASP A 192 15.10 26.79 17.49
N SER A 193 14.07 27.47 17.01
CA SER A 193 14.20 28.87 16.57
C SER A 193 14.55 29.79 17.75
N THR A 194 15.85 29.91 18.03
CA THR A 194 16.45 31.14 18.54
C THR A 194 17.25 31.74 17.38
N SER A 195 16.88 32.95 16.99
CA SER A 195 17.49 33.70 15.90
C SER A 195 19.02 33.62 15.87
N GLY A 196 19.59 33.24 14.73
CA GLY A 196 21.02 33.43 14.45
C GLY A 196 21.57 32.43 13.45
N ALA A 197 21.64 32.84 12.18
CA ALA A 197 22.41 32.13 11.16
C ALA A 197 23.85 31.86 11.64
N PRO A 198 24.39 30.65 11.53
CA PRO A 198 25.83 30.45 11.54
C PRO A 198 26.37 30.90 10.18
N ALA A 199 27.36 31.80 10.22
CA ALA A 199 28.22 32.09 9.07
C ALA A 199 28.89 30.80 8.55
N PRO A 200 29.22 30.70 7.25
CA PRO A 200 29.86 29.52 6.69
C PRO A 200 31.23 29.30 7.35
N ALA A 201 31.42 28.12 7.95
CA ALA A 201 32.73 27.70 8.41
C ALA A 201 33.64 27.42 7.21
N THR A 202 34.58 28.34 7.00
CA THR A 202 35.72 28.19 6.08
C THR A 202 36.77 27.18 6.59
N SER A 203 37.31 26.41 5.63
CA SER A 203 38.56 25.62 5.63
C SER A 203 38.44 24.17 6.14
N ALA A 204 38.91 23.13 5.43
CA ALA A 204 40.17 23.08 4.69
C ALA A 204 40.06 22.48 3.27
N ALA A 205 40.77 23.13 2.34
CA ALA A 205 41.03 22.65 1.00
C ALA A 205 42.01 21.46 1.04
N VAL A 206 41.67 20.39 0.33
CA VAL A 206 42.64 19.36 -0.09
C VAL A 206 42.86 19.53 -1.59
N THR A 207 44.07 19.94 -1.92
CA THR A 207 44.57 20.20 -3.26
C THR A 207 44.56 18.91 -4.09
N SER A 208 43.85 18.89 -5.22
CA SER A 208 44.15 17.98 -6.33
C SER A 208 43.84 18.66 -7.67
N ALA A 209 44.74 18.39 -8.62
CA ALA A 209 45.02 19.15 -9.85
C ALA A 209 43.90 19.07 -10.92
N PRO A 210 43.90 19.97 -11.93
CA PRO A 210 42.79 20.10 -12.87
C PRO A 210 42.85 19.05 -13.99
N ALA A 211 41.70 18.50 -14.35
CA ALA A 211 41.51 17.81 -15.63
C ALA A 211 40.70 18.73 -16.57
N THR A 212 41.30 19.01 -17.72
CA THR A 212 40.77 19.84 -18.81
C THR A 212 39.82 19.02 -19.71
N VAL A 213 38.96 19.75 -20.44
CA VAL A 213 38.16 19.38 -21.64
C VAL A 213 36.95 18.44 -21.38
N VAL A 214 35.74 18.60 -21.93
CA VAL A 214 35.26 19.19 -23.21
C VAL A 214 33.81 19.66 -23.05
N GLN A 215 33.49 20.84 -23.58
CA GLN A 215 32.14 21.37 -23.77
C GLN A 215 31.50 20.70 -25.00
N ALA A 216 30.33 20.06 -24.83
CA ALA A 216 29.52 19.53 -25.94
C ALA A 216 28.16 20.26 -26.02
N PRO A 217 27.60 20.44 -27.23
CA PRO A 217 26.65 21.52 -27.52
C PRO A 217 25.19 21.11 -27.32
N ALA A 218 24.34 22.12 -27.13
CA ALA A 218 22.88 22.02 -27.12
C ALA A 218 22.31 21.59 -28.48
N PRO A 219 21.18 20.84 -28.51
CA PRO A 219 20.36 20.75 -29.70
C PRO A 219 19.10 21.64 -29.60
N SER A 220 18.77 22.14 -30.78
CA SER A 220 17.79 23.16 -31.12
C SER A 220 16.33 22.72 -31.02
N SER A 221 15.48 23.71 -30.77
CA SER A 221 14.03 23.75 -30.93
C SER A 221 13.55 23.69 -32.40
N THR A 222 12.47 22.96 -32.70
CA THR A 222 11.41 23.31 -33.70
C THR A 222 10.19 22.34 -33.60
N PRO A 223 9.00 22.64 -34.17
CA PRO A 223 7.82 22.93 -33.35
C PRO A 223 6.58 22.05 -33.63
N ALA A 224 5.51 22.39 -32.90
CA ALA A 224 4.17 21.82 -32.82
C ALA A 224 3.45 21.49 -34.14
N ALA A 225 2.61 20.46 -34.08
CA ALA A 225 1.51 20.20 -35.00
C ALA A 225 0.23 19.81 -34.25
N THR A 226 -0.84 20.55 -34.52
CA THR A 226 -2.27 20.25 -34.32
C THR A 226 -3.01 21.00 -35.43
N PRO A 227 -4.29 20.72 -35.75
CA PRO A 227 -5.16 19.58 -35.41
C PRO A 227 -5.83 18.98 -36.68
N SER A 228 -6.65 17.94 -36.54
CA SER A 228 -7.78 17.71 -37.46
C SER A 228 -8.89 16.91 -36.79
N ASP A 229 -10.03 17.57 -36.68
CA ASP A 229 -11.34 17.00 -36.40
C ASP A 229 -11.75 16.01 -37.50
N THR A 230 -12.41 14.91 -37.12
CA THR A 230 -13.33 14.21 -38.01
C THR A 230 -14.48 13.66 -37.17
N ALA A 231 -15.65 14.27 -37.37
CA ALA A 231 -16.94 13.81 -36.91
C ALA A 231 -17.50 12.74 -37.85
N CYS A 232 -18.08 11.68 -37.26
CA CYS A 232 -19.09 10.77 -37.79
C CYS A 232 -19.65 10.07 -36.53
N GLY A 233 -20.94 9.84 -36.30
CA GLY A 233 -22.13 9.81 -37.12
C GLY A 233 -23.11 8.93 -36.31
N GLY A 234 -24.35 9.37 -36.16
CA GLY A 234 -25.28 8.85 -35.15
C GLY A 234 -25.66 7.37 -35.32
N ALA A 235 -26.00 6.73 -34.19
CA ALA A 235 -26.68 5.45 -34.15
C ALA A 235 -27.91 5.55 -33.24
N SER A 236 -29.05 5.20 -33.82
CA SER A 236 -30.34 5.08 -33.16
C SER A 236 -30.32 3.99 -32.09
N PHE A 237 -30.95 4.26 -30.94
CA PHE A 237 -31.25 3.26 -29.93
C PHE A 237 -32.69 2.75 -30.10
N VAL A 238 -32.84 1.42 -30.08
CA VAL A 238 -34.11 0.70 -30.01
C VAL A 238 -34.29 0.26 -28.56
N THR A 239 -35.37 0.71 -27.93
CA THR A 239 -35.72 0.35 -26.54
C THR A 239 -36.45 -0.99 -26.54
N VAL A 240 -35.90 -2.00 -25.85
CA VAL A 240 -36.60 -3.26 -25.56
C VAL A 240 -36.89 -3.32 -24.06
N THR A 241 -38.17 -3.28 -23.70
CA THR A 241 -38.65 -3.43 -22.33
C THR A 241 -38.89 -4.91 -22.05
N VAL A 242 -38.22 -5.47 -21.04
CA VAL A 242 -38.51 -6.82 -20.53
C VAL A 242 -38.98 -6.73 -19.09
N THR A 243 -40.21 -7.20 -18.86
CA THR A 243 -40.84 -7.30 -17.55
C THR A 243 -40.43 -8.61 -16.88
N ALA A 244 -39.79 -8.55 -15.71
CA ALA A 244 -39.45 -9.73 -14.91
C ALA A 244 -40.54 -10.02 -13.86
N THR A 245 -41.15 -11.20 -13.96
CA THR A 245 -42.11 -11.75 -12.99
C THR A 245 -41.34 -12.45 -11.87
N SER A 246 -41.51 -12.01 -10.63
CA SER A 246 -40.95 -12.67 -9.43
C SER A 246 -41.98 -13.61 -8.82
N SER A 247 -41.63 -14.89 -8.64
CA SER A 247 -42.38 -15.86 -7.84
C SER A 247 -41.55 -16.28 -6.63
N VAL A 248 -41.97 -15.85 -5.44
CA VAL A 248 -41.45 -16.31 -4.15
C VAL A 248 -42.13 -17.60 -3.74
N SER A 249 -41.39 -18.54 -3.17
CA SER A 249 -41.94 -19.64 -2.39
C SER A 249 -41.00 -19.96 -1.24
N ALA A 250 -41.42 -19.56 -0.04
CA ALA A 250 -40.86 -19.99 1.23
C ALA A 250 -41.40 -21.37 1.59
N SER A 251 -40.57 -22.24 2.17
CA SER A 251 -41.05 -23.43 2.88
C SER A 251 -40.21 -23.70 4.11
N SER A 252 -40.95 -23.85 5.21
CA SER A 252 -40.54 -24.04 6.61
C SER A 252 -40.08 -25.45 6.95
N ALA A 253 -39.39 -25.55 8.09
CA ALA A 253 -38.83 -26.71 8.78
C ALA A 253 -39.82 -27.88 9.05
N PRO A 254 -39.29 -29.02 9.55
CA PRO A 254 -39.73 -29.42 10.89
C PRO A 254 -38.61 -29.93 11.82
N ALA A 255 -38.88 -29.74 13.11
CA ALA A 255 -38.10 -30.20 14.26
C ALA A 255 -38.35 -31.69 14.58
N ALA A 256 -37.33 -32.36 15.13
CA ALA A 256 -37.46 -33.65 15.80
C ALA A 256 -36.76 -33.63 17.15
N THR A 257 -37.46 -34.16 18.16
CA THR A 257 -37.19 -34.17 19.60
C THR A 257 -36.59 -35.50 20.09
N THR A 258 -36.01 -35.45 21.30
CA THR A 258 -35.62 -36.52 22.27
C THR A 258 -34.12 -36.88 22.37
N PRO A 259 -33.63 -37.40 23.52
CA PRO A 259 -33.75 -36.88 24.89
C PRO A 259 -32.39 -36.73 25.63
N ALA A 260 -32.42 -36.01 26.74
CA ALA A 260 -31.27 -35.64 27.58
C ALA A 260 -30.58 -36.81 28.29
N THR A 261 -29.24 -36.76 28.34
CA THR A 261 -28.42 -37.51 29.31
C THR A 261 -27.56 -36.50 30.08
N ALA A 262 -27.65 -36.52 31.40
CA ALA A 262 -26.94 -35.61 32.29
C ALA A 262 -25.45 -35.99 32.43
N SER A 263 -24.55 -35.01 32.36
CA SER A 263 -23.16 -35.12 32.82
C SER A 263 -22.61 -33.72 33.16
N SER A 264 -22.06 -33.61 34.37
CA SER A 264 -21.28 -32.56 35.06
C SER A 264 -21.08 -31.14 34.48
N PRO A 265 -21.03 -30.12 35.36
CA PRO A 265 -20.84 -28.71 34.97
C PRO A 265 -19.46 -28.49 34.34
N ALA A 266 -19.46 -27.99 33.10
CA ALA A 266 -18.27 -27.54 32.39
C ALA A 266 -17.76 -26.25 33.02
N THR A 267 -16.49 -26.26 33.40
CA THR A 267 -15.68 -25.09 33.76
C THR A 267 -15.67 -24.12 32.56
N PRO A 268 -15.73 -22.79 32.76
CA PRO A 268 -15.66 -21.83 31.65
C PRO A 268 -14.35 -22.02 30.90
N ALA A 269 -14.44 -22.36 29.61
CA ALA A 269 -13.29 -22.40 28.74
C ALA A 269 -12.71 -20.98 28.63
N THR A 270 -11.45 -20.85 29.01
CA THR A 270 -10.60 -19.69 28.70
C THR A 270 -10.66 -19.44 27.19
N PRO A 271 -10.80 -18.19 26.71
CA PRO A 271 -10.73 -17.89 25.28
C PRO A 271 -9.42 -18.42 24.73
N ALA A 272 -9.47 -19.27 23.71
CA ALA A 272 -8.28 -19.68 22.99
C ALA A 272 -7.64 -18.43 22.40
N ASN A 273 -6.37 -18.17 22.76
CA ASN A 273 -5.57 -17.19 22.05
C ASN A 273 -5.63 -17.53 20.55
N PRO A 274 -5.88 -16.56 19.65
CA PRO A 274 -5.78 -16.81 18.23
C PRO A 274 -4.37 -17.35 17.96
N SER A 275 -4.31 -18.58 17.45
CA SER A 275 -3.07 -19.18 16.99
C SER A 275 -2.45 -18.27 15.94
N VAL A 276 -1.24 -17.78 16.23
CA VAL A 276 -0.44 -16.96 15.31
C VAL A 276 -0.27 -17.76 14.01
N VAL A 277 -0.83 -17.25 12.91
CA VAL A 277 -0.66 -17.84 11.58
C VAL A 277 0.55 -17.19 10.94
N SER A 278 1.64 -17.94 10.79
CA SER A 278 2.82 -17.44 10.08
C SER A 278 2.54 -17.30 8.59
N VAL A 279 3.12 -16.27 7.97
CA VAL A 279 3.11 -16.12 6.51
C VAL A 279 4.53 -16.23 5.96
N SER A 280 4.67 -16.75 4.74
CA SER A 280 5.98 -17.04 4.16
C SER A 280 6.65 -15.84 3.50
N ARG A 281 5.92 -14.73 3.30
CA ARG A 281 6.48 -13.47 2.81
C ARG A 281 6.40 -12.39 3.89
N ALA A 282 6.35 -11.15 3.41
CA ALA A 282 6.49 -9.94 4.18
C ALA A 282 5.53 -9.89 5.40
N GLY A 283 6.07 -9.56 6.58
CA GLY A 283 5.29 -9.43 7.81
C GLY A 283 5.30 -10.65 8.74
N GLY A 284 5.69 -11.84 8.27
CA GLY A 284 5.97 -13.04 9.09
C GLY A 284 4.78 -13.65 9.84
N VAL A 285 3.72 -12.89 10.09
CA VAL A 285 2.45 -13.27 10.72
C VAL A 285 1.30 -12.59 9.95
N LEU A 286 0.24 -13.35 9.71
CA LEU A 286 -1.00 -12.83 9.14
C LEU A 286 -1.63 -11.82 10.10
N ASN A 287 -1.99 -10.63 9.61
CA ASN A 287 -2.83 -9.69 10.33
C ASN A 287 -4.26 -9.75 9.77
N PRO A 288 -5.22 -10.39 10.48
CA PRO A 288 -6.58 -10.56 9.97
C PRO A 288 -7.31 -9.24 9.71
N SER A 289 -7.03 -8.19 10.49
CA SER A 289 -7.65 -6.87 10.29
C SER A 289 -7.14 -6.21 9.02
N ASP A 290 -5.83 -6.24 8.78
CA ASP A 290 -5.24 -5.63 7.58
C ASP A 290 -5.61 -6.44 6.33
N ALA A 291 -5.67 -7.78 6.43
CA ALA A 291 -6.15 -8.63 5.35
C ALA A 291 -7.61 -8.33 4.99
N ALA A 292 -8.48 -8.14 5.99
CA ALA A 292 -9.88 -7.80 5.79
C ALA A 292 -10.07 -6.37 5.21
N GLU A 293 -9.27 -5.40 5.65
CA GLU A 293 -9.25 -4.04 5.09
C GLU A 293 -8.76 -4.07 3.62
N SER A 294 -7.74 -4.89 3.34
CA SER A 294 -7.09 -4.95 2.03
C SER A 294 -7.84 -5.79 1.00
N ASN A 295 -8.73 -6.69 1.43
CA ASN A 295 -9.50 -7.55 0.55
C ASN A 295 -11.00 -7.51 0.93
N PRO A 296 -11.65 -6.34 0.84
CA PRO A 296 -13.07 -6.25 1.18
C PRO A 296 -13.90 -6.96 0.10
N ARG A 297 -14.91 -7.72 0.54
CA ARG A 297 -15.87 -8.32 -0.39
C ARG A 297 -16.70 -7.23 -1.07
N ASP A 298 -16.65 -7.21 -2.40
CA ASP A 298 -17.56 -6.40 -3.19
C ASP A 298 -18.96 -7.03 -3.22
N ASN A 299 -19.86 -6.47 -2.42
CA ASN A 299 -21.26 -6.89 -2.34
C ASN A 299 -22.15 -6.29 -3.45
N THR A 300 -21.62 -5.36 -4.25
CA THR A 300 -22.31 -4.76 -5.40
C THR A 300 -21.98 -5.46 -6.72
N ALA A 301 -21.03 -6.40 -6.68
CA ALA A 301 -20.50 -7.08 -7.85
C ALA A 301 -21.54 -7.95 -8.58
N THR A 302 -21.57 -7.84 -9.90
CA THR A 302 -22.19 -8.83 -10.79
C THR A 302 -21.20 -9.96 -11.05
N ARG A 303 -21.58 -11.17 -10.65
CA ARG A 303 -20.75 -12.37 -10.78
C ARG A 303 -21.26 -13.24 -11.92
N ALA A 304 -20.41 -13.49 -12.92
CA ALA A 304 -20.69 -14.46 -13.97
C ALA A 304 -20.59 -15.90 -13.45
N PHE A 305 -19.63 -16.13 -12.54
CA PHE A 305 -19.44 -17.38 -11.82
C PHE A 305 -19.12 -17.11 -10.35
N THR A 306 -19.48 -18.04 -9.47
CA THR A 306 -19.23 -17.95 -8.02
C THR A 306 -18.81 -19.30 -7.49
N GLY A 307 -17.68 -19.34 -6.77
CA GLY A 307 -17.16 -20.54 -6.12
C GLY A 307 -16.76 -21.66 -7.10
N VAL A 308 -16.37 -21.31 -8.33
CA VAL A 308 -16.01 -22.28 -9.37
C VAL A 308 -14.55 -22.68 -9.30
N ALA A 309 -14.21 -23.86 -9.79
CA ALA A 309 -12.83 -24.27 -9.98
C ALA A 309 -12.32 -23.83 -11.35
N ILE A 310 -11.05 -23.42 -11.43
CA ILE A 310 -10.36 -23.18 -12.70
C ILE A 310 -9.36 -24.29 -12.92
N LYS A 311 -9.61 -25.15 -13.92
CA LYS A 311 -8.81 -26.34 -14.23
C LYS A 311 -7.88 -26.08 -15.39
N SER A 312 -6.61 -26.43 -15.25
CA SER A 312 -5.67 -26.54 -16.36
C SER A 312 -6.01 -27.72 -17.27
N SER A 313 -5.39 -27.77 -18.45
CA SER A 313 -5.52 -28.90 -19.39
C SER A 313 -5.01 -30.24 -18.85
N SER A 314 -4.16 -30.24 -17.81
CA SER A 314 -3.76 -31.46 -17.10
C SER A 314 -4.80 -31.95 -16.08
N GLY A 315 -5.88 -31.19 -15.87
CA GLY A 315 -6.94 -31.49 -14.91
C GLY A 315 -6.65 -31.02 -13.48
N GLN A 316 -5.53 -30.34 -13.24
CA GLN A 316 -5.21 -29.71 -11.95
C GLN A 316 -5.94 -28.37 -11.79
N CYS A 317 -6.30 -28.01 -10.57
CA CYS A 317 -7.00 -26.78 -10.22
C CYS A 317 -6.02 -25.68 -9.81
N LEU A 318 -6.33 -24.43 -10.17
CA LEU A 318 -5.69 -23.27 -9.56
C LEU A 318 -5.98 -23.25 -8.06
N PHE A 319 -4.94 -23.05 -7.26
CA PHE A 319 -4.96 -23.09 -5.82
C PHE A 319 -4.17 -21.90 -5.25
N ILE A 320 -4.64 -21.38 -4.12
CA ILE A 320 -3.89 -20.44 -3.28
C ILE A 320 -3.67 -20.98 -1.87
N ASP A 321 -2.50 -20.67 -1.31
CA ASP A 321 -2.25 -20.79 0.13
C ASP A 321 -2.31 -19.39 0.74
N PRO A 322 -3.33 -19.05 1.56
CA PRO A 322 -3.45 -17.71 2.14
C PRO A 322 -2.24 -17.33 3.01
N THR A 323 -1.48 -18.33 3.50
CA THR A 323 -0.26 -18.11 4.28
C THR A 323 0.97 -17.89 3.41
N ALA A 324 0.89 -18.06 2.09
CA ALA A 324 2.02 -17.87 1.18
C ALA A 324 2.20 -16.41 0.73
N GLY A 325 1.38 -15.50 1.24
CA GLY A 325 1.42 -14.07 0.97
C GLY A 325 2.16 -13.28 2.04
N ASP A 326 1.93 -11.98 2.05
CA ASP A 326 2.29 -11.08 3.15
C ASP A 326 1.21 -11.05 4.24
N PHE A 327 1.42 -10.25 5.27
CA PHE A 327 0.50 -10.06 6.40
C PHE A 327 -0.93 -9.61 6.01
N ARG A 328 -1.16 -9.17 4.77
CA ARG A 328 -2.45 -8.74 4.22
C ARG A 328 -3.07 -9.73 3.25
N GLU A 329 -2.49 -10.93 3.12
CA GLU A 329 -2.84 -11.89 2.07
C GLU A 329 -2.57 -11.35 0.65
N ASN A 330 -1.66 -10.39 0.50
CA ASN A 330 -1.14 -9.97 -0.79
C ASN A 330 0.06 -10.82 -1.21
N LEU A 331 0.36 -10.80 -2.50
CA LEU A 331 1.53 -11.48 -3.08
C LEU A 331 1.47 -13.01 -2.93
N ILE A 332 0.28 -13.59 -2.73
CA ILE A 332 0.11 -15.05 -2.67
C ILE A 332 0.32 -15.63 -4.07
N PRO A 333 1.26 -16.57 -4.27
CA PRO A 333 1.41 -17.24 -5.57
C PRO A 333 0.20 -18.10 -5.93
N ILE A 334 -0.06 -18.22 -7.23
CA ILE A 334 -1.05 -19.16 -7.73
C ILE A 334 -0.33 -20.42 -8.20
N VAL A 335 -0.80 -21.58 -7.73
CA VAL A 335 -0.19 -22.87 -8.06
C VAL A 335 -1.22 -23.85 -8.58
N LEU A 336 -0.79 -24.83 -9.36
CA LEU A 336 -1.61 -25.97 -9.75
C LEU A 336 -1.51 -27.09 -8.72
N GLN A 337 -2.67 -27.58 -8.27
CA GLN A 337 -2.78 -28.72 -7.38
C GLN A 337 -3.87 -29.70 -7.85
N PRO A 338 -3.85 -30.96 -7.41
CA PRO A 338 -5.00 -31.85 -7.59
C PRO A 338 -6.28 -31.19 -7.11
N CYS A 339 -7.34 -31.28 -7.90
CA CYS A 339 -8.63 -30.71 -7.52
C CYS A 339 -9.22 -31.44 -6.31
N ASP A 340 -9.50 -30.71 -5.24
CA ASP A 340 -10.06 -31.24 -3.99
C ASP A 340 -11.38 -30.56 -3.58
N GLY A 341 -11.77 -29.49 -4.27
CA GLY A 341 -12.99 -28.74 -4.00
C GLY A 341 -12.91 -27.83 -2.78
N SER A 342 -11.73 -27.67 -2.18
CA SER A 342 -11.49 -26.73 -1.10
C SER A 342 -11.75 -25.29 -1.52
N THR A 343 -12.03 -24.42 -0.56
CA THR A 343 -12.21 -22.98 -0.78
C THR A 343 -10.96 -22.32 -1.37
N ASN A 344 -9.79 -22.90 -1.16
CA ASN A 344 -8.51 -22.46 -1.74
C ASN A 344 -8.46 -22.62 -3.27
N GLN A 345 -9.37 -23.42 -3.85
CA GLN A 345 -9.50 -23.66 -5.29
C GLN A 345 -10.75 -23.01 -5.88
N GLN A 346 -11.44 -22.15 -5.11
CA GLN A 346 -12.69 -21.53 -5.52
C GLN A 346 -12.49 -20.07 -5.92
N TRP A 347 -13.09 -19.74 -7.05
CA TRP A 347 -12.91 -18.47 -7.74
C TRP A 347 -14.26 -17.88 -8.12
N ASP A 348 -14.35 -16.56 -8.04
CA ASP A 348 -15.48 -15.79 -8.54
C ASP A 348 -15.03 -14.99 -9.77
N PHE A 349 -15.91 -14.88 -10.76
CA PHE A 349 -15.69 -14.05 -11.95
C PHE A 349 -16.57 -12.82 -11.86
N ILE A 350 -15.99 -11.67 -11.54
CA ILE A 350 -16.71 -10.40 -11.40
C ILE A 350 -16.62 -9.61 -12.71
N THR A 351 -17.76 -9.40 -13.35
CA THR A 351 -17.89 -8.69 -14.64
C THR A 351 -18.35 -7.25 -14.49
N SER A 352 -18.87 -6.87 -13.32
CA SER A 352 -19.07 -5.47 -12.94
C SER A 352 -19.03 -5.35 -11.42
N GLY A 353 -18.67 -4.19 -10.87
CA GLY A 353 -18.62 -3.94 -9.42
C GLY A 353 -17.84 -2.68 -9.08
N VAL A 354 -17.52 -2.48 -7.80
CA VAL A 354 -16.69 -1.36 -7.29
C VAL A 354 -15.35 -1.28 -8.04
N HIS A 355 -14.75 -2.44 -8.31
CA HIS A 355 -13.45 -2.55 -8.98
C HIS A 355 -13.54 -3.18 -10.37
N ASN A 356 -14.72 -3.25 -10.99
CA ASN A 356 -14.78 -3.60 -12.41
C ASN A 356 -15.87 -2.80 -13.11
N ASP A 357 -15.46 -1.87 -13.96
CA ASP A 357 -16.30 -1.09 -14.84
C ASP A 357 -15.97 -1.33 -16.32
N GLN A 358 -15.09 -2.30 -16.61
CA GLN A 358 -14.60 -2.55 -17.96
C GLN A 358 -15.46 -3.62 -18.68
N PRO A 359 -16.03 -3.29 -19.84
CA PRO A 359 -16.82 -4.25 -20.61
C PRO A 359 -15.91 -5.34 -21.21
N ASN A 360 -16.44 -6.56 -21.30
CA ASN A 360 -15.73 -7.75 -21.81
C ASN A 360 -14.46 -8.12 -21.02
N SER A 361 -14.42 -7.73 -19.76
CA SER A 361 -13.33 -8.02 -18.85
C SER A 361 -13.87 -8.52 -17.51
N SER A 362 -13.13 -9.40 -16.88
CA SER A 362 -13.44 -9.93 -15.55
C SER A 362 -12.27 -9.71 -14.62
N LEU A 363 -12.60 -9.39 -13.37
CA LEU A 363 -11.74 -9.74 -12.25
C LEU A 363 -11.93 -11.22 -11.94
N ILE A 364 -10.83 -11.93 -11.68
CA ILE A 364 -10.84 -13.30 -11.17
C ILE A 364 -10.46 -13.22 -9.70
N VAL A 365 -11.41 -13.51 -8.82
CA VAL A 365 -11.31 -13.22 -7.38
C VAL A 365 -11.30 -14.50 -6.58
N SER A 366 -10.41 -14.63 -5.59
CA SER A 366 -10.47 -15.78 -4.69
C SER A 366 -11.73 -15.72 -3.83
N SER A 367 -12.54 -16.79 -3.83
CA SER A 367 -13.70 -16.88 -2.93
C SER A 367 -13.30 -16.97 -1.45
N LEU A 368 -12.04 -17.34 -1.15
CA LEU A 368 -11.49 -17.45 0.21
C LEU A 368 -11.00 -16.10 0.76
N THR A 369 -10.08 -15.43 0.06
CA THR A 369 -9.42 -14.21 0.55
C THR A 369 -10.05 -12.92 0.02
N GLN A 370 -10.86 -13.00 -1.04
CA GLN A 370 -11.42 -11.85 -1.78
C GLN A 370 -10.38 -10.97 -2.49
N GLY A 371 -9.12 -11.40 -2.55
CA GLY A 371 -8.12 -10.79 -3.43
C GLY A 371 -8.40 -11.09 -4.91
N CYS A 372 -7.77 -10.31 -5.78
CA CYS A 372 -7.81 -10.44 -7.24
C CYS A 372 -6.55 -11.10 -7.79
N LEU A 373 -6.72 -11.96 -8.79
CA LEU A 373 -5.62 -12.42 -9.63
C LEU A 373 -4.96 -11.20 -10.30
N ASN A 374 -3.64 -11.09 -10.18
CA ASN A 374 -2.86 -9.96 -10.66
C ASN A 374 -1.61 -10.43 -11.40
N PHE A 375 -1.33 -9.83 -12.55
CA PHE A 375 -0.13 -10.07 -13.33
C PHE A 375 0.83 -8.87 -13.29
N ASP A 376 2.01 -9.05 -12.69
CA ASP A 376 3.08 -8.05 -12.61
C ASP A 376 4.36 -8.55 -13.31
N PRO A 377 4.64 -8.11 -14.56
CA PRO A 377 5.81 -8.57 -15.33
C PRO A 377 7.14 -8.10 -14.76
N ARG A 378 7.14 -7.21 -13.76
CA ARG A 378 8.36 -6.71 -13.10
C ARG A 378 8.86 -7.68 -12.03
N ARG A 379 8.05 -8.66 -11.63
CA ARG A 379 8.43 -9.69 -10.65
C ARG A 379 9.28 -10.78 -11.28
N ALA A 380 10.02 -11.50 -10.44
CA ALA A 380 10.77 -12.66 -10.88
C ALA A 380 9.84 -13.77 -11.40
N ALA A 381 10.37 -14.63 -12.26
CA ALA A 381 9.68 -15.84 -12.69
C ALA A 381 9.22 -16.67 -11.48
N GLY A 382 8.02 -17.25 -11.57
CA GLY A 382 7.32 -17.92 -10.48
C GLY A 382 6.53 -17.01 -9.54
N ASP A 383 6.66 -15.68 -9.68
CA ASP A 383 5.97 -14.66 -8.88
C ASP A 383 5.33 -13.56 -9.75
N THR A 384 5.30 -13.72 -11.08
CA THR A 384 4.65 -12.75 -11.98
C THR A 384 3.13 -12.77 -11.86
N VAL A 385 2.55 -13.90 -11.46
CA VAL A 385 1.11 -14.06 -11.22
C VAL A 385 0.86 -14.35 -9.74
N ILE A 386 0.06 -13.49 -9.12
CA ILE A 386 -0.18 -13.51 -7.67
C ILE A 386 -1.63 -13.12 -7.35
N MET A 387 -2.06 -13.44 -6.15
CA MET A 387 -3.18 -12.77 -5.51
C MET A 387 -2.74 -11.40 -5.00
N PHE A 388 -3.56 -10.40 -5.27
CA PHE A 388 -3.36 -9.06 -4.75
C PHE A 388 -4.71 -8.39 -4.53
N SER A 389 -4.80 -7.52 -3.54
CA SER A 389 -5.90 -6.63 -3.26
C SER A 389 -6.52 -6.08 -4.55
N CYS A 390 -7.82 -6.29 -4.72
CA CYS A 390 -8.57 -5.71 -5.84
C CYS A 390 -8.47 -4.18 -5.81
N GLY A 391 -8.33 -3.54 -6.98
CA GLY A 391 -8.11 -2.09 -7.07
C GLY A 391 -6.63 -1.67 -7.24
N GLY A 392 -5.74 -2.65 -7.42
CA GLY A 392 -4.34 -2.43 -7.82
C GLY A 392 -3.43 -1.85 -6.73
N ARG A 393 -3.93 -1.61 -5.52
CA ARG A 393 -3.13 -1.18 -4.36
C ARG A 393 -3.17 -2.22 -3.25
N ALA A 394 -2.07 -2.32 -2.51
CA ALA A 394 -1.91 -3.30 -1.42
C ALA A 394 -2.85 -3.11 -0.22
N ASP A 395 -3.66 -2.05 -0.19
CA ASP A 395 -4.62 -1.74 0.86
C ASP A 395 -6.07 -1.94 0.41
N GLY A 396 -6.32 -2.57 -0.74
CA GLY A 396 -7.67 -2.77 -1.28
C GLY A 396 -8.32 -1.50 -1.85
N GLY A 397 -7.63 -0.36 -1.77
CA GLY A 397 -8.09 0.88 -2.34
C GLY A 397 -7.74 1.03 -3.82
N GLY A 398 -8.24 2.09 -4.44
CA GLY A 398 -7.91 2.47 -5.82
C GLY A 398 -8.92 1.97 -6.85
N LEU A 399 -8.56 2.18 -8.11
CA LEU A 399 -9.29 1.70 -9.27
C LEU A 399 -8.57 0.48 -9.82
N VAL A 400 -9.33 -0.45 -10.38
CA VAL A 400 -8.75 -1.61 -11.03
C VAL A 400 -7.74 -1.20 -12.10
N THR A 401 -6.67 -1.97 -12.16
CA THR A 401 -5.61 -1.77 -13.14
C THR A 401 -5.69 -2.88 -14.18
N ASN A 402 -5.20 -2.61 -15.37
CA ASN A 402 -5.14 -3.61 -16.45
C ASN A 402 -4.28 -4.84 -16.09
N SER A 403 -3.52 -4.83 -14.99
CA SER A 403 -2.85 -6.03 -14.46
C SER A 403 -3.79 -7.02 -13.76
N GLN A 404 -5.01 -6.60 -13.39
CA GLN A 404 -5.99 -7.44 -12.70
C GLN A 404 -7.18 -7.84 -13.59
N LEU A 405 -7.28 -7.24 -14.78
CA LEU A 405 -8.35 -7.49 -15.73
C LEU A 405 -7.93 -8.57 -16.73
N PHE A 406 -8.84 -9.51 -16.95
CA PHE A 406 -8.69 -10.59 -17.91
C PHE A 406 -9.84 -10.52 -18.91
N THR A 407 -9.53 -10.69 -20.19
CA THR A 407 -10.56 -10.72 -21.24
C THR A 407 -11.57 -11.84 -20.97
N PHE A 408 -12.85 -11.48 -20.95
CA PHE A 408 -13.94 -12.41 -20.67
C PHE A 408 -15.25 -11.87 -21.25
N ALA A 409 -15.81 -12.54 -22.27
CA ALA A 409 -17.00 -12.06 -22.97
C ALA A 409 -18.34 -12.48 -22.31
N GLY A 410 -18.28 -13.23 -21.21
CA GLY A 410 -19.46 -13.70 -20.46
C GLY A 410 -19.91 -15.10 -20.87
N GLY A 411 -20.05 -16.00 -19.88
CA GLY A 411 -20.59 -17.35 -20.07
C GLY A 411 -19.64 -18.37 -20.70
N GLU A 412 -18.44 -17.95 -21.10
CA GLU A 412 -17.37 -18.83 -21.59
C GLU A 412 -16.88 -19.73 -20.45
N THR A 413 -16.78 -21.03 -20.70
CA THR A 413 -16.25 -22.01 -19.74
C THR A 413 -14.86 -22.49 -20.09
N SER A 414 -14.32 -22.09 -21.25
CA SER A 414 -12.94 -22.31 -21.65
C SER A 414 -12.26 -20.95 -21.75
N LEU A 415 -11.11 -20.81 -21.12
CA LEU A 415 -10.42 -19.54 -20.92
C LEU A 415 -8.98 -19.66 -21.38
N GLN A 416 -8.52 -18.66 -22.13
CA GLN A 416 -7.11 -18.34 -22.18
C GLN A 416 -6.89 -17.15 -21.24
N LEU A 417 -6.21 -17.39 -20.12
CA LEU A 417 -5.99 -16.35 -19.11
C LEU A 417 -5.01 -15.32 -19.66
N GLN A 418 -5.55 -14.25 -20.23
CA GLN A 418 -4.78 -13.19 -20.86
C GLN A 418 -4.98 -11.88 -20.08
N PRO A 419 -3.99 -11.44 -19.30
CA PRO A 419 -4.07 -10.17 -18.59
C PRO A 419 -4.03 -9.00 -19.58
N GLU A 420 -4.80 -7.95 -19.34
CA GLU A 420 -4.92 -6.82 -20.27
C GLU A 420 -3.61 -6.04 -20.47
N ASN A 421 -2.80 -5.87 -19.42
CA ASN A 421 -1.46 -5.28 -19.53
C ASN A 421 -0.47 -6.15 -20.33
N GLY A 422 -0.85 -7.38 -20.68
CA GLY A 422 -0.15 -8.25 -21.64
C GLY A 422 -0.43 -7.93 -23.10
N ASN A 423 -1.38 -7.04 -23.41
CA ASN A 423 -1.71 -6.55 -24.76
C ASN A 423 -1.88 -7.65 -25.83
N GLY A 424 -2.49 -8.79 -25.49
CA GLY A 424 -2.67 -9.90 -26.44
C GLY A 424 -1.43 -10.74 -26.71
N GLN A 425 -0.29 -10.42 -26.09
CA GLN A 425 0.98 -11.12 -26.31
C GLN A 425 1.34 -12.06 -25.16
N VAL A 426 0.78 -11.81 -23.97
CA VAL A 426 1.06 -12.59 -22.76
C VAL A 426 -0.16 -13.39 -22.35
N CYS A 427 0.05 -14.68 -22.17
CA CYS A 427 -0.93 -15.62 -21.66
C CYS A 427 -0.34 -16.30 -20.43
N LEU A 428 -1.20 -16.67 -19.47
CA LEU A 428 -0.74 -17.35 -18.29
C LEU A 428 -0.65 -18.86 -18.53
N ALA A 429 0.42 -19.48 -18.05
CA ALA A 429 0.66 -20.92 -18.14
C ALA A 429 1.38 -21.40 -16.89
N ALA A 430 1.29 -22.70 -16.58
CA ALA A 430 2.08 -23.26 -15.50
C ALA A 430 3.55 -23.39 -15.90
N ASN A 431 4.45 -22.96 -15.02
CA ASN A 431 5.88 -23.18 -15.15
C ASN A 431 6.29 -24.58 -14.68
N ALA A 432 7.59 -24.87 -14.74
CA ALA A 432 8.13 -26.19 -14.38
C ALA A 432 7.89 -26.56 -12.91
N GLU A 433 7.75 -25.56 -12.03
CA GLU A 433 7.46 -25.72 -10.61
C GLU A 433 5.95 -25.80 -10.30
N GLY A 434 5.09 -25.79 -11.34
CA GLY A 434 3.64 -25.85 -11.20
C GLY A 434 3.02 -24.53 -10.73
N ARG A 435 3.74 -23.42 -10.79
CA ARG A 435 3.22 -22.08 -10.51
C ARG A 435 2.66 -21.46 -11.78
N LEU A 436 1.59 -20.70 -11.66
CA LEU A 436 1.09 -19.90 -12.77
C LEU A 436 2.07 -18.74 -13.03
N ASP A 437 2.48 -18.58 -14.28
CA ASP A 437 3.48 -17.61 -14.72
C ASP A 437 3.14 -17.10 -16.13
N GLN A 438 3.90 -16.15 -16.64
CA GLN A 438 3.76 -15.64 -18.00
C GLN A 438 4.35 -16.58 -19.06
N ALA A 439 3.66 -16.65 -20.20
CA ALA A 439 4.14 -17.22 -21.44
C ALA A 439 3.70 -16.34 -22.63
N ALA A 440 4.36 -16.51 -23.78
CA ALA A 440 3.86 -15.92 -25.02
C ALA A 440 2.54 -16.61 -25.42
N CYS A 441 1.52 -15.84 -25.80
CA CYS A 441 0.24 -16.40 -26.25
C CYS A 441 0.41 -17.30 -27.48
N SER A 442 -0.23 -18.47 -27.44
CA SER A 442 -0.23 -19.45 -28.52
C SER A 442 -1.44 -20.38 -28.40
N ASP A 443 -1.60 -21.31 -29.35
CA ASP A 443 -2.62 -22.37 -29.28
C ASP A 443 -2.19 -23.56 -28.41
N ASP A 444 -1.17 -23.38 -27.55
CA ASP A 444 -0.70 -24.45 -26.66
C ASP A 444 -1.79 -24.82 -25.64
N PRO A 445 -2.18 -26.10 -25.52
CA PRO A 445 -3.19 -26.54 -24.57
C PRO A 445 -2.88 -26.20 -23.11
N SER A 446 -1.61 -26.02 -22.73
CA SER A 446 -1.21 -25.59 -21.38
C SER A 446 -1.68 -24.17 -21.01
N GLN A 447 -2.05 -23.36 -22.00
CA GLN A 447 -2.58 -22.00 -21.81
C GLN A 447 -4.11 -21.97 -21.72
N ILE A 448 -4.76 -23.12 -21.92
CA ILE A 448 -6.21 -23.25 -21.91
C ILE A 448 -6.67 -23.81 -20.56
N PHE A 449 -7.53 -23.04 -19.91
CA PHE A 449 -8.17 -23.38 -18.64
C PHE A 449 -9.67 -23.62 -18.85
N THR A 450 -10.27 -24.37 -17.94
CA THR A 450 -11.71 -24.67 -17.94
C THR A 450 -12.33 -24.28 -16.61
N ILE A 451 -13.44 -23.55 -16.65
CA ILE A 451 -14.28 -23.26 -15.50
C ILE A 451 -15.17 -24.47 -15.23
N ALA A 452 -15.15 -24.99 -14.00
CA ALA A 452 -15.84 -26.22 -13.62
C ALA A 452 -16.59 -26.15 -12.30
#